data_AF-A0A518C1G3-F1
#
_entry.id   AF-A0A518C1G3-F1
#
_cell.length_a   1.000
_cell.length_b   1.000
_cell.length_c   1.000
_cell.angle_alpha   90.00
_cell.angle_beta   90.00
_cell.angle_gamma   90.00
#
_symmetry.space_group_name_H-M   'P 1'
#
loop_
_entity.id
_entity.type
_entity.pdbx_description
1 polymer ?
#
loop_
_entity_poly.entity_id
_entity_poly.type
_entity_poly.pdbx_seq_one_letter_code
_entity_poly.pdbx_strand_id
1 'polypeptide(L)'
;MLPATLHQVRLSLVKKMPNSSHDNPFQSPTAPTDRTSTPYRNVRNLVSLTWGLFLTAAGLHVIAGLLAGNRVQLMVGFLSLAVGFSVLLPSIFTWLIGLAYATLMAVLSVGVLTSGIVEDRPLMIVGLAPLLLYVTIMVLLIQTSSKYYWRARSKK
;
A
#
# COMPACT_ATOMS: atom_id res chain seq x y z
N MET A 1 46.23 11.09 62.83
CA MET A 1 45.32 10.14 63.49
C MET A 1 43.99 10.84 63.74
N LEU A 2 43.01 10.58 62.88
CA LEU A 2 41.65 11.16 62.84
C LEU A 2 40.79 10.24 61.94
N PRO A 3 39.47 10.18 62.11
CA PRO A 3 38.83 9.04 62.75
C PRO A 3 37.96 8.24 61.76
N ALA A 4 37.66 7.01 62.17
CA ALA A 4 36.74 6.06 61.54
C ALA A 4 35.27 6.54 61.53
N THR A 5 34.98 7.71 60.98
CA THR A 5 33.62 8.28 60.86
C THR A 5 33.09 8.29 59.44
N LEU A 6 33.93 8.09 58.42
CA LEU A 6 33.49 8.09 57.02
C LEU A 6 32.84 6.78 56.56
N HIS A 7 33.00 5.68 57.30
CA HIS A 7 32.52 4.38 56.82
C HIS A 7 31.05 4.07 57.15
N GLN A 8 30.48 4.70 58.19
CA GLN A 8 29.08 4.51 58.56
C GLN A 8 28.10 5.43 57.80
N VAL A 9 28.58 6.54 57.23
CA VAL A 9 27.72 7.46 56.46
C VAL A 9 27.26 6.83 55.14
N ARG A 10 28.01 5.86 54.59
CA ARG A 10 27.67 5.23 53.31
C ARG A 10 26.56 4.17 53.38
N LEU A 11 26.19 3.69 54.58
CA LEU A 11 25.22 2.58 54.72
C LEU A 11 23.84 3.03 55.24
N SER A 12 23.71 4.23 55.79
CA SER A 12 22.39 4.79 56.16
C SER A 12 21.64 5.41 54.98
N LEU A 13 22.33 5.73 53.88
CA LEU A 13 21.73 6.25 52.64
C LEU A 13 21.08 5.17 51.75
N VAL A 14 21.05 3.90 52.18
CA VAL A 14 20.40 2.80 51.45
C VAL A 14 18.95 2.56 51.93
N LYS A 15 18.44 3.30 52.92
CA LYS A 15 17.14 2.99 53.54
C LYS A 15 16.12 4.12 53.49
N LYS A 16 15.54 4.30 52.31
CA LYS A 16 14.13 4.64 52.00
C LYS A 16 14.10 5.49 50.74
N MET A 17 14.00 4.82 49.59
CA MET A 17 13.27 5.41 48.47
C MET A 17 11.99 4.60 48.32
N PRO A 18 10.80 5.25 48.32
CA PRO A 18 9.57 4.57 48.00
C PRO A 18 9.69 3.98 46.59
N ASN A 19 9.20 2.76 46.41
CA ASN A 19 8.95 2.17 45.10
C ASN A 19 8.13 3.16 44.27
N SER A 20 8.83 3.95 43.46
CA SER A 20 8.25 4.71 42.36
C SER A 20 9.06 4.28 41.15
N SER A 21 8.53 3.26 40.48
CA SER A 21 8.96 2.76 39.18
C SER A 21 8.62 3.76 38.05
N HIS A 22 8.78 5.05 38.33
CA HIS A 22 8.47 6.16 37.45
C HIS A 22 9.39 7.30 37.85
N ASP A 23 10.42 7.52 37.03
CA ASP A 23 11.05 8.83 36.79
C ASP A 23 12.38 8.59 36.07
N ASN A 24 12.31 8.04 34.85
CA ASN A 24 13.37 8.29 33.89
C ASN A 24 13.07 9.65 33.23
N PRO A 25 13.89 10.69 33.45
CA PRO A 25 13.64 12.03 32.89
C PRO A 25 13.78 12.08 31.35
N PHE A 26 14.26 11.00 30.74
CA PHE A 26 14.32 10.82 29.28
C PHE A 26 13.21 9.91 28.74
N GLN A 27 12.34 9.35 29.58
CA GLN A 27 11.10 8.74 29.10
C GLN A 27 10.11 9.85 28.77
N SER A 28 10.17 10.30 27.51
CA SER A 28 9.02 10.95 26.90
C SER A 28 7.78 10.10 27.20
N PRO A 29 6.62 10.69 27.53
CA PRO A 29 5.41 9.93 27.70
C PRO A 29 5.28 9.04 26.47
N THR A 30 5.38 7.73 26.65
CA THR A 30 5.00 6.80 25.60
C THR A 30 3.49 6.88 25.57
N ALA A 31 2.98 7.99 25.04
CA ALA A 31 1.58 8.13 24.71
C ALA A 31 1.29 6.90 23.85
N PRO A 32 0.30 6.08 24.20
CA PRO A 32 -0.07 4.98 23.34
C PRO A 32 -0.34 5.61 21.97
N THR A 33 0.51 5.30 21.00
CA THR A 33 0.31 5.66 19.60
C THR A 33 -0.82 4.77 19.06
N ASP A 34 -1.99 4.85 19.69
CA ASP A 34 -3.24 4.66 18.98
C ASP A 34 -3.33 5.83 18.00
N ARG A 35 -2.56 5.69 16.92
CA ARG A 35 -2.78 6.44 15.70
C ARG A 35 -4.16 6.03 15.26
N THR A 36 -5.18 6.71 15.77
CA THR A 36 -6.55 6.64 15.30
C THR A 36 -6.42 6.75 13.80
N SER A 37 -6.60 5.63 13.08
CA SER A 37 -6.39 5.62 11.65
C SER A 37 -7.42 6.58 11.09
N THR A 38 -7.00 7.81 10.77
CA THR A 38 -7.96 8.79 10.31
C THR A 38 -8.59 8.19 9.05
N PRO A 39 -9.91 8.28 8.88
CA PRO A 39 -10.63 7.79 7.70
C PRO A 39 -9.91 8.05 6.37
N TYR A 40 -9.27 9.22 6.27
CA TYR A 40 -8.49 9.67 5.12
C TYR A 40 -7.18 8.89 4.89
N ARG A 41 -6.51 8.43 5.96
CA ARG A 41 -5.28 7.64 5.84
C ARG A 41 -5.57 6.29 5.19
N ASN A 42 -6.70 5.67 5.51
CA ASN A 42 -7.07 4.38 4.93
C ASN A 42 -7.42 4.52 3.45
N VAL A 43 -8.13 5.58 3.04
CA VAL A 43 -8.40 5.85 1.61
C VAL A 43 -7.12 6.17 0.85
N ARG A 44 -6.23 6.99 1.42
CA ARG A 44 -4.93 7.31 0.81
C ARG A 44 -4.08 6.06 0.59
N ASN A 45 -4.04 5.14 1.57
CA ASN A 45 -3.30 3.89 1.46
C ASN A 45 -3.86 2.99 0.33
N LEU A 46 -5.19 2.93 0.17
CA LEU A 46 -5.82 2.17 -0.90
C LEU A 46 -5.52 2.78 -2.28
N VAL A 47 -5.56 4.11 -2.41
CA VAL A 47 -5.20 4.81 -3.65
C VAL A 47 -3.72 4.58 -4.01
N SER A 48 -2.80 4.70 -3.04
CA SER A 48 -1.38 4.44 -3.28
C SER A 48 -1.10 2.99 -3.65
N LEU A 49 -1.81 2.04 -3.02
CA LEU A 49 -1.71 0.63 -3.35
C LEU A 49 -2.20 0.37 -4.77
N THR A 50 -3.35 0.94 -5.14
CA THR A 50 -3.93 0.82 -6.48
C THR A 50 -2.99 1.37 -7.54
N TRP A 51 -2.38 2.54 -7.30
CA TRP A 51 -1.34 3.10 -8.17
C TRP A 51 -0.13 2.18 -8.30
N GLY A 52 0.36 1.63 -7.18
CA GLY A 52 1.46 0.68 -7.17
C GLY A 52 1.18 -0.57 -8.01
N LEU A 53 -0.04 -1.11 -7.94
CA LEU A 53 -0.44 -2.25 -8.78
C LEU A 53 -0.51 -1.90 -10.26
N PHE A 54 -1.01 -0.71 -10.61
CA PHE A 54 -0.96 -0.23 -12.00
C PHE A 54 0.48 -0.09 -12.50
N LEU A 55 1.39 0.39 -11.67
CA LEU A 55 2.81 0.49 -12.00
C LEU A 55 3.43 -0.90 -12.21
N THR A 56 3.10 -1.88 -11.37
CA THR A 56 3.55 -3.27 -11.55
C THR A 56 3.00 -3.87 -12.84
N ALA A 57 1.70 -3.69 -13.13
CA ALA A 57 1.09 -4.17 -14.36
C ALA A 57 1.74 -3.52 -15.60
N ALA A 58 1.97 -2.21 -15.56
CA ALA A 58 2.69 -1.49 -16.59
C ALA A 58 4.09 -2.08 -16.84
N GLY A 59 4.84 -2.33 -15.76
CA GLY A 59 6.17 -2.94 -15.84
C GLY A 59 6.14 -4.33 -16.48
N LEU A 60 5.19 -5.18 -16.09
CA LEU A 60 5.03 -6.52 -16.69
C LEU A 60 4.73 -6.43 -18.20
N HIS A 61 3.84 -5.54 -18.62
CA HIS A 61 3.52 -5.34 -20.03
C HIS A 61 4.70 -4.78 -20.83
N VAL A 62 5.48 -3.85 -20.26
CA VAL A 62 6.69 -3.34 -20.91
C VAL A 62 7.73 -4.44 -21.07
N ILE A 63 8.01 -5.21 -20.02
CA ILE A 63 8.98 -6.32 -20.08
C ILE A 63 8.52 -7.37 -21.09
N ALA A 64 7.24 -7.76 -21.06
CA ALA A 64 6.66 -8.70 -22.02
C ALA A 64 6.78 -8.20 -23.46
N GLY A 65 6.49 -6.91 -23.69
CA GLY A 65 6.59 -6.28 -25.01
C GLY A 65 8.02 -6.23 -25.53
N LEU A 66 9.00 -5.95 -24.65
CA LEU A 66 10.42 -5.96 -25.04
C LEU A 66 10.91 -7.36 -25.36
N LEU A 67 10.57 -8.36 -24.54
CA LEU A 67 10.98 -9.75 -24.75
C LEU A 67 10.37 -10.37 -26.01
N ALA A 68 9.10 -10.05 -26.30
CA ALA A 68 8.39 -10.57 -27.46
C ALA A 68 8.48 -9.68 -28.72
N GLY A 69 9.17 -8.54 -28.64
CA GLY A 69 9.16 -7.53 -29.72
C GLY A 69 7.76 -6.97 -30.04
N ASN A 70 6.80 -7.10 -29.11
CA ASN A 70 5.40 -6.79 -29.33
C ASN A 70 5.09 -5.35 -28.90
N ARG A 71 4.90 -4.47 -29.89
CA ARG A 71 4.57 -3.05 -29.68
C ARG A 71 3.24 -2.82 -28.96
N VAL A 72 2.27 -3.73 -29.12
CA VAL A 72 0.95 -3.62 -28.46
C VAL A 72 1.10 -3.75 -26.96
N GLN A 73 1.94 -4.69 -26.50
CA GLN A 73 2.24 -4.86 -25.07
C GLN A 73 2.93 -3.62 -24.48
N LEU A 74 3.84 -2.99 -25.23
CA LEU A 74 4.47 -1.73 -24.80
C LEU A 74 3.43 -0.60 -24.65
N MET A 75 2.55 -0.42 -25.64
CA MET A 75 1.48 0.58 -25.61
C MET A 75 0.54 0.37 -24.42
N VAL A 76 0.16 -0.89 -24.17
CA VAL A 76 -0.62 -1.28 -22.99
C VAL A 76 0.08 -0.90 -21.69
N GLY A 77 1.39 -1.12 -21.60
CA GLY A 77 2.19 -0.73 -20.44
C GLY A 77 2.14 0.77 -20.18
N PHE A 78 2.32 1.60 -21.22
CA PHE A 78 2.21 3.05 -21.09
C PHE A 78 0.80 3.53 -20.72
N LEU A 79 -0.24 2.91 -21.29
CA LEU A 79 -1.63 3.19 -20.92
C LEU A 79 -1.90 2.85 -19.46
N SER A 80 -1.41 1.70 -18.97
CA SER A 80 -1.52 1.31 -17.55
C SER A 80 -0.84 2.31 -16.62
N LEU A 81 0.33 2.83 -17.01
CA LEU A 81 1.03 3.87 -16.27
C LEU A 81 0.20 5.16 -16.20
N ALA A 82 -0.32 5.63 -17.34
CA ALA A 82 -1.11 6.85 -17.43
C ALA A 82 -2.42 6.76 -16.62
N VAL A 83 -3.14 5.64 -16.75
CA VAL A 83 -4.35 5.38 -15.98
C VAL A 83 -4.01 5.28 -14.49
N GLY A 84 -2.95 4.57 -14.12
CA GLY A 84 -2.48 4.49 -12.75
C GLY A 84 -2.22 5.87 -12.15
N PHE A 85 -1.51 6.74 -12.87
CA PHE A 85 -1.24 8.11 -12.43
C PHE A 85 -2.54 8.91 -12.21
N SER A 86 -3.54 8.74 -13.08
CA SER A 86 -4.83 9.41 -12.93
C SER A 86 -5.58 9.01 -11.65
N VAL A 87 -5.42 7.76 -11.17
CA VAL A 87 -6.06 7.27 -9.94
C VAL A 87 -5.56 7.97 -8.67
N LEU A 88 -4.36 8.54 -8.70
CA LEU A 88 -3.83 9.35 -7.59
C LEU A 88 -4.66 10.61 -7.34
N LEU A 89 -5.36 11.10 -8.36
CA LEU A 89 -6.30 12.22 -8.21
C LEU A 89 -7.54 11.72 -7.47
N PRO A 90 -7.92 12.34 -6.33
CA PRO A 90 -9.06 11.91 -5.53
C PRO A 90 -10.39 12.37 -6.17
N SER A 91 -10.74 11.76 -7.30
CA SER A 91 -11.96 12.04 -8.07
C SER A 91 -12.67 10.74 -8.42
N ILE A 92 -14.01 10.75 -8.33
CA ILE A 92 -14.82 9.60 -8.74
C ILE A 92 -14.65 9.28 -10.23
N PHE A 93 -14.44 10.32 -11.05
CA PHE A 93 -14.26 10.17 -12.48
C PHE A 93 -12.97 9.42 -12.81
N THR A 94 -11.85 9.77 -12.16
CA THR A 94 -10.57 9.10 -12.39
C THR A 94 -10.57 7.66 -11.89
N TRP A 95 -11.29 7.38 -10.79
CA TRP A 95 -11.45 6.01 -10.29
C TRP A 95 -12.36 5.15 -11.19
N LEU A 96 -13.40 5.73 -11.77
CA LEU A 96 -14.24 5.05 -12.77
C LEU A 96 -13.45 4.74 -14.04
N ILE A 97 -12.62 5.66 -14.52
CA ILE A 97 -11.70 5.40 -15.63
C ILE A 97 -10.76 4.24 -15.29
N GLY A 98 -10.15 4.27 -14.10
CA GLY A 98 -9.30 3.18 -13.62
C GLY A 98 -10.02 1.84 -13.58
N LEU A 99 -11.28 1.82 -13.13
CA LEU A 99 -12.08 0.60 -13.02
C LEU A 99 -12.47 0.07 -14.40
N ALA A 100 -12.93 0.94 -15.31
CA ALA A 100 -13.28 0.57 -16.67
C ALA A 100 -12.07 0.01 -17.43
N TYR A 101 -10.91 0.67 -17.29
CA TYR A 101 -9.67 0.21 -17.88
C TYR A 101 -9.25 -1.16 -17.31
N ALA A 102 -9.21 -1.31 -15.99
CA ALA A 102 -8.84 -2.59 -15.37
C ALA A 102 -9.80 -3.73 -15.79
N THR A 103 -11.10 -3.44 -15.92
CA THR A 103 -12.09 -4.41 -16.41
C THR A 103 -11.81 -4.81 -17.86
N LEU A 104 -11.59 -3.83 -18.74
CA LEU A 104 -11.25 -4.07 -20.14
C LEU A 104 -9.99 -4.96 -20.26
N MET A 105 -8.95 -4.63 -19.51
CA MET A 105 -7.69 -5.38 -19.55
C MET A 105 -7.87 -6.80 -19.01
N ALA A 106 -8.66 -6.99 -17.94
CA ALA A 106 -8.98 -8.33 -17.44
C ALA A 106 -9.71 -9.17 -18.50
N VAL A 107 -10.70 -8.60 -19.19
CA VAL A 107 -11.43 -9.28 -20.28
C VAL A 107 -10.49 -9.63 -21.43
N LEU A 108 -9.63 -8.71 -21.85
CA LEU A 108 -8.64 -8.95 -22.90
C LEU A 108 -7.64 -10.06 -22.50
N SER A 109 -7.15 -10.05 -21.26
CA SER A 109 -6.28 -11.11 -20.75
C SER A 109 -6.96 -12.48 -20.76
N VAL A 110 -8.23 -12.56 -20.34
CA VAL A 110 -9.00 -13.82 -20.44
C VAL A 110 -9.18 -14.24 -21.89
N GLY A 111 -9.51 -13.31 -22.79
CA GLY A 111 -9.64 -13.58 -24.22
C GLY A 111 -8.35 -14.17 -24.82
N VAL A 112 -7.20 -13.57 -24.52
CA VAL A 112 -5.89 -14.07 -24.95
C VAL A 112 -5.62 -15.46 -24.38
N LEU A 113 -5.85 -15.67 -23.08
CA LEU A 113 -5.63 -16.97 -22.42
C LEU A 113 -6.52 -18.10 -22.99
N THR A 114 -7.79 -17.79 -23.27
CA THR A 114 -8.76 -18.77 -23.79
C THR A 114 -8.56 -19.07 -25.28
N SER A 115 -8.05 -18.11 -26.06
CA SER A 115 -7.80 -18.27 -27.50
C SER A 115 -6.57 -19.15 -27.84
N GLY A 116 -5.75 -19.52 -26.86
CA GLY A 116 -4.59 -20.39 -27.08
C GLY A 116 -3.45 -19.76 -27.89
N ILE A 117 -3.51 -18.46 -28.20
CA ILE A 117 -2.49 -17.74 -29.01
C ILE A 117 -1.09 -17.75 -28.34
N VAL A 118 -1.00 -18.12 -27.07
CA VAL A 118 0.26 -18.20 -26.31
C VAL A 118 0.67 -19.66 -26.12
N GLU A 119 1.28 -20.27 -27.15
CA GLU A 119 1.79 -21.64 -27.09
C GLU A 119 3.09 -21.78 -26.28
N ASP A 120 3.75 -20.66 -25.96
CA ASP A 120 5.01 -20.64 -25.21
C ASP A 120 4.78 -20.54 -23.68
N ARG A 121 5.14 -21.61 -22.96
CA ARG A 121 5.00 -21.74 -21.50
C ARG A 121 5.56 -20.59 -20.64
N PRO A 122 6.68 -19.90 -20.96
CA PRO A 122 7.14 -18.75 -20.16
C PRO A 122 6.25 -17.50 -20.31
N LEU A 123 5.58 -17.32 -21.45
CA LEU A 123 4.70 -16.18 -21.71
C LEU A 123 3.36 -16.30 -20.97
N MET A 124 2.93 -17.52 -20.64
CA MET A 124 1.67 -17.76 -19.94
C MET A 124 1.68 -17.19 -18.51
N ILE A 125 2.80 -17.30 -17.77
CA ILE A 125 2.95 -16.71 -16.43
C ILE A 125 2.96 -15.17 -16.52
N VAL A 126 3.62 -14.65 -17.54
CA VAL A 126 3.66 -13.21 -17.85
C VAL A 126 2.28 -12.69 -18.29
N GLY A 127 1.40 -13.54 -18.82
CA GLY A 127 0.01 -13.22 -19.15
C GLY A 127 -0.96 -13.33 -17.96
N LEU A 128 -0.76 -14.29 -17.07
CA LEU A 128 -1.63 -14.52 -15.89
C LEU A 128 -1.42 -13.46 -14.81
N ALA A 129 -0.18 -13.00 -14.61
CA ALA A 129 0.14 -12.02 -13.57
C ALA A 129 -0.58 -10.67 -13.78
N PRO A 130 -0.58 -10.05 -14.99
CA PRO A 130 -1.38 -8.86 -15.27
C PRO A 130 -2.88 -9.06 -15.01
N LEU A 131 -3.44 -10.21 -15.38
CA LEU A 131 -4.86 -10.51 -15.11
C LEU A 131 -5.17 -10.43 -13.60
N LEU A 132 -4.37 -11.10 -12.78
CA LEU A 132 -4.54 -11.08 -11.32
C LEU A 132 -4.38 -9.66 -10.74
N LEU A 133 -3.45 -8.88 -11.28
CA LEU A 133 -3.26 -7.48 -10.89
C LEU A 133 -4.50 -6.65 -11.24
N TYR A 134 -5.04 -6.77 -12.45
CA TYR A 134 -6.23 -6.02 -12.86
C TYR A 134 -7.47 -6.40 -12.04
N VAL A 135 -7.67 -7.69 -11.73
CA VAL A 135 -8.75 -8.12 -10.83
C VAL A 135 -8.58 -7.50 -9.43
N THR A 136 -7.35 -7.49 -8.91
CA THR A 136 -7.04 -6.89 -7.60
C THR A 136 -7.29 -5.38 -7.60
N ILE A 137 -6.88 -4.69 -8.68
CA ILE A 137 -7.13 -3.26 -8.89
C ILE A 137 -8.63 -2.97 -8.90
N MET A 138 -9.44 -3.78 -9.60
CA MET A 138 -10.90 -3.62 -9.61
C MET A 138 -11.48 -3.69 -8.20
N VAL A 139 -11.10 -4.70 -7.41
CA VAL A 139 -11.55 -4.85 -6.01
C VAL A 139 -11.15 -3.63 -5.18
N LEU A 140 -9.92 -3.15 -5.30
CA LEU A 140 -9.45 -1.98 -4.55
C LEU A 140 -10.18 -0.70 -4.95
N LEU A 141 -10.46 -0.48 -6.23
CA LEU A 141 -11.20 0.69 -6.70
C LEU A 141 -12.66 0.67 -6.23
N ILE A 142 -13.30 -0.50 -6.20
CA ILE A 142 -14.65 -0.68 -5.63
C ILE A 142 -14.65 -0.38 -4.12
N GLN A 143 -13.65 -0.88 -3.39
CA GLN A 143 -13.52 -0.59 -1.96
C GLN A 143 -13.22 0.88 -1.68
N THR A 144 -12.35 1.50 -2.48
CA THR A 144 -11.95 2.91 -2.36
C THR A 144 -13.15 3.83 -2.61
N SER A 145 -13.88 3.59 -3.70
CA SER A 145 -15.09 4.36 -4.05
C SER A 145 -16.20 4.21 -3.01
N SER A 146 -16.47 3.00 -2.54
CA SER A 146 -17.48 2.73 -1.51
C SER A 146 -17.16 3.45 -0.20
N LYS A 147 -15.89 3.37 0.27
CA LYS A 147 -15.44 4.03 1.51
C LYS A 147 -15.48 5.55 1.40
N TYR A 148 -15.16 6.11 0.23
CA TYR A 148 -15.18 7.54 -0.01
C TYR A 148 -16.62 8.09 -0.03
N TYR A 149 -17.52 7.43 -0.75
CA TYR A 149 -18.86 7.95 -1.03
C TYR A 149 -19.85 7.79 0.14
N TRP A 150 -19.88 6.64 0.81
CA TRP A 150 -20.76 6.45 1.98
C TRP A 150 -20.37 7.37 3.13
N ARG A 151 -19.07 7.68 3.28
CA ARG A 151 -18.59 8.60 4.31
C ARG A 151 -18.79 10.07 3.96
N ALA A 152 -18.78 10.44 2.68
CA ALA A 152 -19.13 11.79 2.25
C ALA A 152 -20.62 12.10 2.50
N ARG A 153 -21.51 11.11 2.36
CA ARG A 153 -22.93 11.26 2.70
C ARG A 153 -23.18 11.35 4.21
N SER A 154 -22.47 10.57 5.03
CA SER A 154 -22.63 10.58 6.49
C SER A 154 -22.27 11.91 7.18
N LYS A 155 -21.62 12.84 6.47
CA LYS A 155 -21.26 14.17 6.98
C LYS A 155 -22.22 15.29 6.55
N LYS A 156 -23.27 14.97 5.80
CA LYS A 156 -24.40 15.85 5.49
C LYS A 156 -25.61 15.41 6.28
#